data_AF-A0A7S0DQV2-F1
#
_entry.id   AF-A0A7S0DQV2-F1
#
_cell.length_a   1.000
_cell.length_b   1.000
_cell.length_c   1.000
_cell.angle_alpha   90.00
_cell.angle_beta   90.00
_cell.angle_gamma   90.00
#
_symmetry.space_group_name_H-M   'P 1'
#
loop_
_entity.id
_entity.type
_entity.pdbx_description
1 polymer ?
#
loop_
_entity_poly.entity_id
_entity_poly.type
_entity_poly.pdbx_seq_one_letter_code
_entity_poly.pdbx_strand_id
1 'polypeptide(L)'
;YDRACAVYCRGELLDAVQRLKLFRDSKSFVDMPMKLDPEDIMAAFRSLPRPLLPQTLSDFVAEHFLQPGSDVIPYPLPSPEIVGLNWIEELNGPAKSWAMDLIKKWAQLTRKTAPSVSKNPERTSTLHRRHVFVVPGGRFRESYYWDSYWIVKGLIISGLGSIAKGVVKNLLDDVHKFGFVPNGGRIYYATRSQPPLLCSMVREVYESSDDKEFLSSALRTLEIEYSFWMSPANSRVVAIPVPNINGVTVELNRYYSKDNTPRPESYREDLNTSEAPHIFREI
;
A
#
# COMPACT_ATOMS: atom_id res chain seq x y z
N TYR A 1 -14.52 0.52 6.71
CA TYR A 1 -13.62 1.28 5.82
C TYR A 1 -14.34 2.42 5.15
N ASP A 2 -15.61 2.28 4.77
CA ASP A 2 -16.38 3.38 4.18
C ASP A 2 -16.46 4.62 5.07
N ARG A 3 -16.49 4.45 6.39
CA ARG A 3 -16.49 5.57 7.36
C ARG A 3 -15.20 6.38 7.26
N ALA A 4 -14.05 5.72 7.34
CA ALA A 4 -12.74 6.38 7.20
C ALA A 4 -12.59 7.08 5.83
N CYS A 5 -13.18 6.52 4.77
CA CYS A 5 -13.12 7.12 3.44
C CYS A 5 -13.85 8.46 3.33
N ALA A 6 -14.80 8.79 4.22
CA ALA A 6 -15.42 10.12 4.27
C ALA A 6 -14.44 11.25 4.63
N VAL A 7 -13.27 10.89 5.18
CA VAL A 7 -12.18 11.82 5.53
C VAL A 7 -10.99 11.67 4.59
N TYR A 8 -10.61 10.44 4.26
CA TYR A 8 -9.35 10.18 3.55
C TYR A 8 -9.47 9.88 2.06
N CYS A 9 -10.64 9.45 1.57
CA CYS A 9 -10.81 9.03 0.17
C CYS A 9 -11.54 10.09 -0.65
N ARG A 10 -12.47 10.81 0.00
CA ARG A 10 -13.38 11.77 -0.63
C ARG A 10 -13.91 12.74 0.41
N GLY A 11 -14.54 13.82 -0.06
CA GLY A 11 -15.32 14.73 0.79
C GLY A 11 -14.67 16.10 1.02
N GLU A 12 -15.45 16.97 1.64
CA GLU A 12 -15.14 18.39 1.84
C GLU A 12 -13.90 18.66 2.69
N LEU A 13 -13.59 17.81 3.67
CA LEU A 13 -12.40 17.99 4.52
C LEU A 13 -11.12 17.68 3.73
N LEU A 14 -11.10 16.57 2.98
CA LEU A 14 -9.99 16.25 2.07
C LEU A 14 -9.79 17.38 1.06
N ASP A 15 -10.86 17.80 0.38
CA ASP A 15 -10.78 18.86 -0.62
C ASP A 15 -10.26 20.18 -0.02
N ALA A 16 -10.76 20.59 1.15
CA ALA A 16 -10.32 21.81 1.83
C ALA A 16 -8.84 21.76 2.21
N VAL A 17 -8.37 20.66 2.82
CA VAL A 17 -6.96 20.51 3.23
C VAL A 17 -6.03 20.56 2.02
N GLN A 18 -6.42 19.90 0.93
CA GLN A 18 -5.61 19.84 -0.28
C GLN A 18 -5.61 21.19 -1.01
N ARG A 19 -6.76 21.82 -1.24
CA ARG A 19 -6.86 23.10 -1.96
C ARG A 19 -6.23 24.27 -1.20
N LEU A 20 -6.34 24.29 0.13
CA LEU A 20 -5.67 25.30 0.97
C LEU A 20 -4.18 25.02 1.18
N LYS A 21 -3.63 23.94 0.59
CA LYS A 21 -2.20 23.58 0.60
C LYS A 21 -1.61 23.56 2.01
N LEU A 22 -2.37 23.03 2.98
CA LEU A 22 -1.94 23.00 4.38
C LEU A 22 -0.61 22.25 4.56
N PHE A 23 -0.38 21.23 3.73
CA PHE A 23 0.87 20.50 3.68
C PHE A 23 1.54 20.63 2.31
N ARG A 24 2.88 20.62 2.31
CA ARG A 24 3.68 20.61 1.07
C ARG A 24 3.34 19.41 0.20
N ASP A 25 3.19 18.26 0.84
CA ASP A 25 2.94 16.96 0.22
C ASP A 25 1.50 16.49 0.47
N SER A 26 0.75 16.24 -0.59
CA SER A 26 -0.66 15.80 -0.55
C SER A 26 -0.87 14.51 0.26
N LYS A 27 0.14 13.64 0.36
CA LYS A 27 0.05 12.40 1.17
C LYS A 27 0.06 12.65 2.67
N SER A 28 0.55 13.81 3.12
CA SER A 28 0.74 14.08 4.55
C SER A 28 -0.57 13.96 5.33
N PHE A 29 -1.64 14.61 4.86
CA PHE A 29 -2.94 14.59 5.53
C PHE A 29 -3.59 13.20 5.54
N VAL A 30 -3.57 12.50 4.40
CA VAL A 30 -4.22 11.18 4.28
C VAL A 30 -3.51 10.09 5.08
N ASP A 31 -2.31 10.37 5.60
CA ASP A 31 -1.55 9.49 6.49
C ASP A 31 -1.73 9.83 7.98
N MET A 32 -2.48 10.88 8.32
CA MET A 32 -2.71 11.30 9.71
C MET A 32 -3.87 10.52 10.34
N PRO A 33 -3.64 9.71 11.39
CA PRO A 33 -4.75 9.06 12.10
C PRO A 33 -5.65 10.08 12.82
N MET A 34 -6.96 9.88 12.80
CA MET A 34 -7.93 10.67 13.55
C MET A 34 -7.87 10.34 15.05
N LYS A 35 -8.06 11.35 15.89
CA LYS A 35 -8.19 11.17 17.35
C LYS A 35 -9.60 10.71 17.74
N LEU A 36 -10.62 11.10 16.96
CA LEU A 36 -12.04 10.76 17.15
C LEU A 36 -12.57 9.92 15.97
N ASP A 37 -13.83 9.49 16.06
CA ASP A 37 -14.47 8.77 14.96
C ASP A 37 -14.73 9.69 13.75
N PRO A 38 -14.74 9.15 12.51
CA PRO A 38 -14.91 9.95 11.29
C PRO A 38 -16.11 10.91 11.33
N GLU A 39 -17.23 10.49 11.92
CA GLU A 39 -18.46 11.28 12.01
C GLU A 39 -18.28 12.49 12.92
N ASP A 40 -17.60 12.33 14.06
CA ASP A 40 -17.31 13.41 14.99
C ASP A 40 -16.34 14.42 14.36
N ILE A 41 -15.32 13.91 13.65
CA ILE A 41 -14.35 14.74 12.91
C ILE A 41 -15.08 15.57 11.84
N MET A 42 -15.94 14.94 11.05
CA MET A 42 -16.69 15.63 10.00
C MET A 42 -17.72 16.61 10.58
N ALA A 43 -18.37 16.29 11.70
CA ALA A 43 -19.27 17.20 12.39
C ALA A 43 -18.53 18.44 12.92
N ALA A 44 -17.36 18.25 13.55
CA ALA A 44 -16.51 19.34 14.01
C ALA A 44 -15.94 20.18 12.86
N PHE A 45 -15.59 19.56 11.72
CA PHE A 45 -15.15 20.31 10.53
C PHE A 45 -16.29 21.19 9.97
N ARG A 46 -17.52 20.68 9.95
CA ARG A 46 -18.69 21.41 9.45
C ARG A 46 -19.09 22.58 10.33
N SER A 47 -18.77 22.55 11.62
CA SER A 47 -19.05 23.66 12.55
C SER A 47 -18.00 24.78 12.49
N LEU A 48 -16.91 24.63 11.73
CA LEU A 48 -15.90 25.67 11.58
C LEU A 48 -16.48 26.93 10.91
N PRO A 49 -16.05 28.14 11.32
CA PRO A 49 -16.47 29.40 10.72
C PRO A 49 -16.21 29.44 9.21
N ARG A 50 -17.11 30.12 8.47
CA ARG A 50 -16.97 30.34 7.02
C ARG A 50 -16.84 31.85 6.73
N PRO A 51 -15.97 32.27 5.78
CA PRO A 51 -15.13 31.43 4.91
C PRO A 51 -14.00 30.73 5.68
N LEU A 52 -13.65 29.52 5.24
CA LEU A 52 -12.63 28.70 5.92
C LEU A 52 -11.24 29.27 5.66
N LEU A 53 -10.56 29.71 6.72
CA LEU A 53 -9.21 30.25 6.65
C LEU A 53 -8.14 29.15 6.82
N PRO A 54 -6.95 29.27 6.19
CA PRO A 54 -5.87 28.30 6.34
C PRO A 54 -5.46 28.05 7.80
N GLN A 55 -5.39 29.11 8.62
CA GLN A 55 -5.03 28.98 10.04
C GLN A 55 -6.07 28.18 10.81
N THR A 56 -7.36 28.49 10.63
CA THR A 56 -8.46 27.75 11.27
C THR A 56 -8.44 26.26 10.91
N LEU A 57 -8.16 25.94 9.64
CA LEU A 57 -8.03 24.54 9.21
C LEU A 57 -6.77 23.88 9.79
N SER A 58 -5.66 24.61 9.88
CA SER A 58 -4.43 24.13 10.51
C SER A 58 -4.66 23.77 11.98
N ASP A 59 -5.31 24.65 12.73
CA ASP A 59 -5.61 24.45 14.15
C ASP A 59 -6.55 23.26 14.33
N PHE A 60 -7.59 23.16 13.49
CA PHE A 60 -8.49 22.00 13.45
C PHE A 60 -7.72 20.68 13.21
N VAL A 61 -6.83 20.64 12.21
CA VAL A 61 -6.06 19.42 11.92
C VAL A 61 -5.13 19.07 13.08
N ALA A 62 -4.48 20.05 13.71
CA ALA A 62 -3.62 19.82 14.87
C ALA A 62 -4.40 19.29 16.09
N GLU A 63 -5.61 19.80 16.31
CA GLU A 63 -6.49 19.38 17.39
C GLU A 63 -7.02 17.96 17.17
N HIS A 64 -7.40 17.60 15.95
CA HIS A 64 -8.18 16.39 15.67
C HIS A 64 -7.39 15.21 15.10
N PHE A 65 -6.15 15.42 14.64
CA PHE A 65 -5.35 14.39 14.00
C PHE A 65 -4.01 14.17 14.69
N LEU A 66 -3.52 12.93 14.63
CA LEU A 66 -2.20 12.54 15.07
C LEU A 66 -1.17 12.73 13.95
N GLN A 67 0.11 12.74 14.33
CA GLN A 67 1.18 12.85 13.35
C GLN A 67 1.13 11.66 12.37
N PRO A 68 1.42 11.90 11.08
CA PRO A 68 1.56 10.83 10.11
C PRO A 68 2.49 9.74 10.66
N GLY A 69 2.16 8.46 10.45
CA GLY A 69 3.00 7.32 10.83
C GLY A 69 2.92 6.90 12.31
N SER A 70 2.09 7.56 13.12
CA SER A 70 1.78 7.12 14.49
C SER A 70 0.90 5.85 14.54
N ASP A 71 0.40 5.40 13.38
CA ASP A 71 -0.38 4.19 13.18
C ASP A 71 0.46 2.94 12.86
N VAL A 72 1.79 3.09 12.75
CA VAL A 72 2.73 2.00 12.56
C VAL A 72 3.89 2.13 13.54
N ILE A 73 4.44 1.00 13.97
CA ILE A 73 5.58 0.97 14.91
C ILE A 73 6.70 0.07 14.39
N PRO A 74 7.97 0.38 14.71
CA PRO A 74 9.09 -0.50 14.40
C PRO A 74 8.87 -1.92 14.95
N TYR A 75 9.36 -2.91 14.21
CA TYR A 75 9.42 -4.28 14.69
C TYR A 75 10.90 -4.70 14.81
N PRO A 76 11.36 -5.09 16.01
CA PRO A 76 12.74 -5.51 16.19
C PRO A 76 12.99 -6.83 15.48
N LEU A 77 14.02 -6.86 14.62
CA LEU A 77 14.52 -8.08 14.01
C LEU A 77 15.77 -8.58 14.75
N PRO A 78 16.07 -9.89 14.71
CA PRO A 78 17.32 -10.41 15.23
C PRO A 78 18.52 -9.75 14.53
N SER A 79 19.66 -9.65 15.24
CA SER A 79 20.90 -9.12 14.67
C SER A 79 21.31 -9.96 13.44
N PRO A 80 21.82 -9.33 12.36
CA PRO A 80 22.35 -10.05 11.20
C PRO A 80 23.36 -11.14 11.55
N GLU A 81 24.15 -10.92 12.61
CA GLU A 81 25.17 -11.85 13.12
C GLU A 81 24.57 -13.16 13.65
N ILE A 82 23.27 -13.18 13.99
CA ILE A 82 22.55 -14.35 14.50
C ILE A 82 22.01 -15.20 13.34
N VAL A 83 21.96 -14.64 12.12
CA VAL A 83 21.42 -15.33 10.95
C VAL A 83 22.59 -15.98 10.20
N GLY A 84 22.61 -17.31 10.14
CA GLY A 84 23.68 -18.11 9.50
C GLY A 84 23.77 -17.91 7.99
N LEU A 85 24.25 -16.75 7.55
CA LEU A 85 24.38 -16.36 6.14
C LEU A 85 25.72 -16.81 5.58
N ASN A 86 25.85 -18.10 5.28
CA ASN A 86 27.09 -18.69 4.77
C ASN A 86 27.64 -17.97 3.52
N TRP A 87 26.76 -17.47 2.65
CA TRP A 87 27.17 -16.74 1.43
C TRP A 87 27.88 -15.42 1.71
N ILE A 88 27.66 -14.82 2.90
CA ILE A 88 28.29 -13.55 3.26
C ILE A 88 29.76 -13.75 3.66
N GLU A 89 30.10 -14.95 4.12
CA GLU A 89 31.48 -15.33 4.46
C GLU A 89 32.34 -15.52 3.22
N GLU A 90 31.73 -15.76 2.05
CA GLU A 90 32.42 -15.83 0.76
C GLU A 90 32.79 -14.43 0.21
N LEU A 91 32.17 -13.37 0.74
CA LEU A 91 32.45 -11.98 0.35
C LEU A 91 33.66 -11.42 1.10
N ASN A 92 34.39 -10.50 0.45
CA ASN A 92 35.58 -9.86 1.02
C ASN A 92 35.54 -8.33 0.90
N GLY A 93 36.21 -7.67 1.84
CA GLY A 93 36.46 -6.22 1.81
C GLY A 93 35.16 -5.39 1.67
N PRO A 94 35.13 -4.39 0.77
CA PRO A 94 33.99 -3.49 0.61
C PRO A 94 32.65 -4.18 0.31
N ALA A 95 32.67 -5.31 -0.41
CA ALA A 95 31.45 -6.04 -0.77
C ALA A 95 30.77 -6.66 0.47
N LYS A 96 31.56 -7.24 1.38
CA LYS A 96 31.04 -7.79 2.65
C LYS A 96 30.44 -6.69 3.52
N SER A 97 31.14 -5.56 3.65
CA SER A 97 30.63 -4.41 4.42
C SER A 97 29.32 -3.87 3.85
N TRP A 98 29.23 -3.70 2.53
CA TRP A 98 28.01 -3.24 1.87
C TRP A 98 26.84 -4.21 2.06
N ALA A 99 27.07 -5.52 1.91
CA ALA A 99 26.04 -6.53 2.13
C ALA A 99 25.51 -6.52 3.58
N MET A 100 26.42 -6.41 4.56
CA MET A 100 26.04 -6.28 5.97
C MET A 100 25.21 -5.03 6.24
N ASP A 101 25.56 -3.90 5.61
CA ASP A 101 24.79 -2.66 5.74
C ASP A 101 23.41 -2.74 5.10
N LEU A 102 23.25 -3.49 4.00
CA LEU A 102 21.94 -3.79 3.43
C LEU A 102 21.08 -4.62 4.40
N ILE A 103 21.62 -5.68 5.00
CA ILE A 103 20.85 -6.54 5.91
C ILE A 103 20.38 -5.77 7.15
N LYS A 104 21.23 -4.87 7.67
CA LYS A 104 20.86 -3.97 8.79
C LYS A 104 19.66 -3.07 8.46
N LYS A 105 19.38 -2.78 7.18
CA LYS A 105 18.21 -1.99 6.78
C LYS A 105 16.89 -2.70 7.07
N TRP A 106 16.85 -4.04 7.10
CA TRP A 106 15.61 -4.76 7.40
C TRP A 106 15.03 -4.37 8.75
N ALA A 107 15.87 -4.25 9.79
CA ALA A 107 15.44 -3.78 11.11
C ALA A 107 14.88 -2.35 11.06
N GLN A 108 15.45 -1.49 10.21
CA GLN A 108 15.00 -0.11 10.04
C GLN A 108 13.70 0.01 9.24
N LEU A 109 13.39 -0.96 8.37
CA LEU A 109 12.26 -0.91 7.44
C LEU A 109 11.09 -1.81 7.86
N THR A 110 11.30 -2.74 8.79
CA THR A 110 10.23 -3.63 9.27
C THR A 110 9.31 -2.92 10.25
N ARG A 111 8.02 -3.05 10.03
CA ARG A 111 6.95 -2.41 10.78
C ARG A 111 5.87 -3.42 11.17
N LYS A 112 5.09 -3.07 12.18
CA LYS A 112 3.78 -3.64 12.47
C LYS A 112 2.78 -2.52 12.68
N THR A 113 1.49 -2.80 12.51
CA THR A 113 0.46 -1.81 12.83
C THR A 113 0.42 -1.54 14.33
N ALA A 114 0.25 -0.27 14.71
CA ALA A 114 0.12 0.11 16.11
C ALA A 114 -1.17 -0.50 16.71
N PRO A 115 -1.22 -0.77 18.04
CA PRO A 115 -2.42 -1.30 18.69
C PRO A 115 -3.66 -0.40 18.54
N SER A 116 -3.47 0.90 18.33
CA SER A 116 -4.56 1.84 18.05
C SER A 116 -5.32 1.49 16.76
N VAL A 117 -4.64 0.93 15.75
CA VAL A 117 -5.23 0.55 14.46
C VAL A 117 -6.15 -0.66 14.59
N SER A 118 -5.77 -1.67 15.38
CA SER A 118 -6.64 -2.82 15.62
C SER A 118 -7.83 -2.45 16.50
N LYS A 119 -7.64 -1.56 17.48
CA LYS A 119 -8.73 -1.08 18.36
C LYS A 119 -9.73 -0.20 17.62
N ASN A 120 -9.26 0.68 16.73
CA ASN A 120 -10.07 1.66 16.02
C ASN A 120 -9.69 1.74 14.53
N PRO A 121 -9.99 0.70 13.72
CA PRO A 121 -9.55 0.63 12.32
C PRO A 121 -10.15 1.70 11.41
N GLU A 122 -11.27 2.32 11.81
CA GLU A 122 -11.90 3.42 11.06
C GLU A 122 -11.26 4.79 11.34
N ARG A 123 -10.32 4.89 12.29
CA ARG A 123 -9.64 6.15 12.65
C ARG A 123 -8.33 6.38 11.91
N THR A 124 -8.03 5.57 10.91
CA THR A 124 -6.79 5.70 10.12
C THR A 124 -7.04 5.25 8.69
N SER A 125 -6.20 5.73 7.78
CA SER A 125 -6.11 5.17 6.45
C SER A 125 -5.30 3.87 6.41
N THR A 126 -4.49 3.53 7.42
CA THR A 126 -3.71 2.28 7.47
C THR A 126 -4.61 1.05 7.54
N LEU A 127 -4.36 0.09 6.65
CA LEU A 127 -4.97 -1.23 6.73
C LEU A 127 -4.33 -2.03 7.87
N HIS A 128 -5.16 -2.54 8.79
CA HIS A 128 -4.71 -3.43 9.85
C HIS A 128 -4.02 -4.69 9.26
N ARG A 129 -2.86 -5.05 9.82
CA ARG A 129 -2.07 -6.22 9.42
C ARG A 129 -1.89 -7.17 10.60
N ARG A 130 -2.11 -8.46 10.37
CA ARG A 130 -1.89 -9.51 11.40
C ARG A 130 -0.42 -9.87 11.55
N HIS A 131 0.34 -9.77 10.46
CA HIS A 131 1.76 -10.01 10.44
C HIS A 131 2.56 -8.71 10.27
N VAL A 132 3.86 -8.77 10.53
CA VAL A 132 4.77 -7.67 10.21
C VAL A 132 4.82 -7.43 8.69
N PHE A 133 5.19 -6.22 8.30
CA PHE A 133 5.42 -5.85 6.92
C PHE A 133 6.68 -5.00 6.81
N VAL A 134 7.20 -4.88 5.60
CA VAL A 134 8.41 -4.08 5.33
C VAL A 134 8.04 -2.97 4.36
N VAL A 135 8.50 -1.76 4.63
CA VAL A 135 8.21 -0.58 3.82
C VAL A 135 9.38 -0.25 2.88
N PRO A 136 9.14 0.40 1.72
CA PRO A 136 10.22 0.86 0.84
C PRO A 136 11.16 1.89 1.51
N GLY A 137 10.63 2.72 2.41
CA GLY A 137 11.37 3.73 3.15
C GLY A 137 11.00 5.18 2.79
N GLY A 138 11.56 6.13 3.55
CA GLY A 138 11.28 7.56 3.38
C GLY A 138 9.84 7.94 3.71
N ARG A 139 9.14 8.54 2.75
CA ARG A 139 7.72 8.94 2.91
C ARG A 139 6.75 7.75 2.89
N PHE A 140 7.19 6.57 2.44
CA PHE A 140 6.36 5.37 2.32
C PHE A 140 6.37 4.60 3.64
N ARG A 141 5.19 4.50 4.25
CA ARG A 141 5.00 3.94 5.61
C ARG A 141 4.07 2.74 5.65
N GLU A 142 3.68 2.29 4.47
CA GLU A 142 2.82 1.14 4.24
C GLU A 142 3.56 0.13 3.36
N SER A 143 3.07 -1.11 3.35
CA SER A 143 3.50 -2.10 2.35
C SER A 143 3.03 -1.66 0.96
N TYR A 144 3.83 -1.95 -0.06
CA TYR A 144 3.47 -1.80 -1.48
C TYR A 144 3.54 -3.16 -2.17
N TYR A 145 2.58 -3.45 -3.04
CA TYR A 145 2.39 -4.81 -3.56
C TYR A 145 3.60 -5.31 -4.34
N TRP A 146 3.95 -4.70 -5.47
CA TRP A 146 5.03 -5.23 -6.31
C TRP A 146 6.43 -5.08 -5.67
N ASP A 147 6.67 -4.02 -4.87
CA ASP A 147 7.88 -3.84 -4.08
C ASP A 147 8.11 -5.01 -3.12
N SER A 148 7.01 -5.57 -2.58
CA SER A 148 7.06 -6.69 -1.65
C SER A 148 7.68 -7.94 -2.26
N TYR A 149 7.66 -8.12 -3.59
CA TYR A 149 8.30 -9.27 -4.23
C TYR A 149 9.81 -9.24 -4.04
N TRP A 150 10.43 -8.09 -4.36
CA TRP A 150 11.87 -7.90 -4.19
C TRP A 150 12.28 -7.95 -2.72
N ILE A 151 11.45 -7.40 -1.85
CA ILE A 151 11.65 -7.48 -0.41
C ILE A 151 11.59 -8.93 0.09
N VAL A 152 10.60 -9.73 -0.34
CA VAL A 152 10.47 -11.14 0.03
C VAL A 152 11.72 -11.92 -0.37
N LYS A 153 12.22 -11.73 -1.60
CA LYS A 153 13.48 -12.37 -2.03
C LYS A 153 14.67 -11.94 -1.17
N GLY A 154 14.79 -10.63 -0.90
CA GLY A 154 15.84 -10.09 -0.06
C GLY A 154 15.80 -10.63 1.37
N LEU A 155 14.60 -10.73 1.97
CA LEU A 155 14.39 -11.31 3.30
C LEU A 155 14.80 -12.78 3.33
N ILE A 156 14.41 -13.58 2.32
CA ILE A 156 14.76 -15.00 2.24
C ILE A 156 16.28 -15.19 2.17
N ILE A 157 16.97 -14.46 1.29
CA ILE A 157 18.45 -14.53 1.17
C ILE A 157 19.14 -14.01 2.44
N SER A 158 18.47 -13.12 3.18
CA SER A 158 18.91 -12.63 4.49
C SER A 158 18.50 -13.54 5.65
N GLY A 159 18.03 -14.77 5.38
CA GLY A 159 17.63 -15.77 6.37
C GLY A 159 16.42 -15.40 7.23
N LEU A 160 15.64 -14.41 6.79
CA LEU A 160 14.43 -13.91 7.43
C LEU A 160 13.16 -14.53 6.79
N GLY A 161 13.22 -15.82 6.45
CA GLY A 161 12.12 -16.52 5.75
C GLY A 161 10.77 -16.48 6.47
N SER A 162 10.77 -16.47 7.81
CA SER A 162 9.54 -16.32 8.61
C SER A 162 8.91 -14.93 8.45
N ILE A 163 9.73 -13.88 8.35
CA ILE A 163 9.29 -12.51 8.07
C ILE A 163 8.75 -12.42 6.64
N ALA A 164 9.45 -13.01 5.67
CA ALA A 164 9.02 -13.08 4.27
C ALA A 164 7.64 -13.75 4.15
N LYS A 165 7.44 -14.91 4.79
CA LYS A 165 6.14 -15.60 4.87
C LYS A 165 5.06 -14.72 5.50
N GLY A 166 5.39 -13.96 6.55
CA GLY A 166 4.49 -13.00 7.18
C GLY A 166 4.04 -11.88 6.23
N VAL A 167 4.96 -11.34 5.43
CA VAL A 167 4.64 -10.34 4.38
C VAL A 167 3.67 -10.94 3.37
N VAL A 168 3.91 -12.15 2.87
CA VAL A 168 3.03 -12.81 1.90
C VAL A 168 1.64 -13.10 2.49
N LYS A 169 1.57 -13.53 3.76
CA LYS A 169 0.29 -13.73 4.46
C LYS A 169 -0.53 -12.45 4.57
N ASN A 170 0.10 -11.31 4.80
CA ASN A 170 -0.62 -10.02 4.79
C ASN A 170 -1.22 -9.70 3.42
N LEU A 171 -0.56 -10.06 2.31
CA LEU A 171 -1.10 -9.85 0.95
C LEU A 171 -2.22 -10.85 0.62
N LEU A 172 -2.10 -12.11 1.08
CA LEU A 172 -3.19 -13.08 0.98
C LEU A 172 -4.43 -12.59 1.77
N ASP A 173 -4.23 -12.00 2.95
CA ASP A 173 -5.30 -11.37 3.73
C ASP A 173 -5.98 -10.21 2.98
N ASP A 174 -5.22 -9.42 2.22
CA ASP A 174 -5.79 -8.38 1.36
C ASP A 174 -6.68 -8.97 0.28
N VAL A 175 -6.24 -10.05 -0.38
CA VAL A 175 -7.06 -10.72 -1.41
C VAL A 175 -8.35 -11.27 -0.82
N HIS A 176 -8.30 -11.88 0.37
CA HIS A 176 -9.52 -12.34 1.04
C HIS A 176 -10.53 -11.22 1.30
N LYS A 177 -10.02 -10.02 1.57
CA LYS A 177 -10.82 -8.88 1.99
C LYS A 177 -11.33 -8.04 0.82
N PHE A 178 -10.50 -7.82 -0.19
CA PHE A 178 -10.78 -6.93 -1.31
C PHE A 178 -11.00 -7.67 -2.64
N GLY A 179 -10.69 -8.96 -2.70
CA GLY A 179 -10.65 -9.76 -3.93
C GLY A 179 -9.35 -9.61 -4.72
N PHE A 180 -8.44 -8.74 -4.29
CA PHE A 180 -7.15 -8.46 -4.91
C PHE A 180 -6.20 -7.83 -3.90
N VAL A 181 -4.91 -7.70 -4.25
CA VAL A 181 -3.95 -6.94 -3.44
C VAL A 181 -4.01 -5.45 -3.84
N PRO A 182 -4.41 -4.53 -2.94
CA PRO A 182 -4.34 -3.09 -3.19
C PRO A 182 -2.92 -2.62 -3.49
N ASN A 183 -2.77 -1.48 -4.16
CA ASN A 183 -1.46 -0.89 -4.46
C ASN A 183 -0.56 -0.81 -3.21
N GLY A 184 -1.13 -0.41 -2.07
CA GLY A 184 -0.45 -0.50 -0.79
C GLY A 184 -1.39 -0.61 0.41
N GLY A 185 -0.81 -0.71 1.61
CA GLY A 185 -1.50 -0.92 2.88
C GLY A 185 -2.35 0.25 3.40
N ARG A 186 -3.03 0.99 2.52
CA ARG A 186 -3.87 2.16 2.85
C ARG A 186 -5.24 2.06 2.17
N ILE A 187 -6.30 2.56 2.82
CA ILE A 187 -7.67 2.46 2.32
C ILE A 187 -7.87 3.19 0.98
N TYR A 188 -7.19 4.31 0.76
CA TYR A 188 -7.27 5.07 -0.50
C TYR A 188 -6.57 4.38 -1.68
N TYR A 189 -5.88 3.25 -1.42
CA TYR A 189 -5.38 2.34 -2.45
C TYR A 189 -6.34 1.19 -2.77
N ALA A 190 -7.42 1.00 -2.00
CA ALA A 190 -8.37 -0.10 -2.21
C ALA A 190 -9.23 0.03 -3.48
N THR A 191 -8.90 0.97 -4.37
CA THR A 191 -9.52 1.16 -5.69
C THR A 191 -8.68 0.58 -6.85
N ARG A 192 -7.40 0.29 -6.60
CA ARG A 192 -6.44 -0.12 -7.63
C ARG A 192 -5.39 -1.09 -7.09
N SER A 193 -4.90 -1.96 -7.96
CA SER A 193 -3.81 -2.89 -7.66
C SER A 193 -2.46 -2.36 -8.20
N GLN A 194 -1.48 -3.24 -8.28
CA GLN A 194 -0.14 -3.07 -8.84
C GLN A 194 0.22 -4.35 -9.63
N PRO A 195 1.39 -4.42 -10.31
CA PRO A 195 1.79 -5.64 -11.02
C PRO A 195 1.64 -6.91 -10.17
N PRO A 196 0.87 -7.93 -10.62
CA PRO A 196 0.50 -9.06 -9.78
C PRO A 196 1.65 -10.06 -9.64
N LEU A 197 2.30 -10.04 -8.47
CA LEU A 197 3.45 -10.88 -8.14
C LEU A 197 3.19 -11.82 -6.95
N LEU A 198 1.96 -11.90 -6.43
CA LEU A 198 1.65 -12.71 -5.24
C LEU A 198 1.91 -14.20 -5.45
N CYS A 199 1.55 -14.75 -6.63
CA CYS A 199 1.85 -16.14 -6.98
C CYS A 199 3.36 -16.43 -6.95
N SER A 200 4.16 -15.51 -7.50
CA SER A 200 5.63 -15.58 -7.44
C SER A 200 6.12 -15.52 -5.99
N MET A 201 5.59 -14.62 -5.16
CA MET A 201 5.99 -14.54 -3.75
C MET A 201 5.65 -15.81 -2.95
N VAL A 202 4.47 -16.41 -3.18
CA VAL A 202 4.08 -17.69 -2.56
C VAL A 202 5.07 -18.79 -2.97
N ARG A 203 5.45 -18.83 -4.25
CA ARG A 203 6.45 -19.77 -4.78
C ARG A 203 7.81 -19.57 -4.11
N GLU A 204 8.33 -18.35 -4.00
CA GLU A 204 9.63 -18.08 -3.35
C GLU A 204 9.64 -18.57 -1.89
N VAL A 205 8.55 -18.31 -1.15
CA VAL A 205 8.43 -18.78 0.24
C VAL A 205 8.40 -20.31 0.29
N TYR A 206 7.63 -20.96 -0.58
CA TYR A 206 7.58 -22.42 -0.67
C TYR A 206 8.95 -23.03 -1.01
N GLU A 207 9.61 -22.56 -2.06
CA GLU A 207 10.93 -23.06 -2.48
C GLU A 207 11.99 -22.88 -1.39
N SER A 208 11.88 -21.84 -0.55
CA SER A 208 12.79 -21.61 0.56
C SER A 208 12.55 -22.47 1.80
N SER A 209 11.39 -23.13 1.93
CA SER A 209 10.96 -23.78 3.19
C SER A 209 10.35 -25.17 3.04
N ASP A 210 10.03 -25.61 1.83
CA ASP A 210 9.24 -26.82 1.52
C ASP A 210 7.90 -26.91 2.27
N ASP A 211 7.33 -25.75 2.64
CA ASP A 211 6.07 -25.68 3.40
C ASP A 211 4.85 -25.90 2.50
N LYS A 212 4.51 -27.18 2.32
CA LYS A 212 3.38 -27.63 1.50
C LYS A 212 2.03 -27.22 2.06
N GLU A 213 1.90 -27.09 3.37
CA GLU A 213 0.66 -26.64 4.02
C GLU A 213 0.39 -25.17 3.66
N PHE A 214 1.41 -24.32 3.73
CA PHE A 214 1.31 -22.92 3.31
C PHE A 214 0.92 -22.81 1.83
N LEU A 215 1.62 -23.52 0.93
CA LEU A 215 1.32 -23.51 -0.50
C LEU A 215 -0.15 -23.92 -0.77
N SER A 216 -0.59 -25.03 -0.16
CA SER A 216 -1.97 -25.53 -0.28
C SER A 216 -2.99 -24.49 0.19
N SER A 217 -2.74 -23.85 1.34
CA SER A 217 -3.64 -22.84 1.90
C SER A 217 -3.73 -21.55 1.05
N ALA A 218 -2.67 -21.23 0.29
CA ALA A 218 -2.63 -20.03 -0.54
C ALA A 218 -3.35 -20.19 -1.88
N LEU A 219 -3.46 -21.43 -2.40
CA LEU A 219 -3.95 -21.70 -3.75
C LEU A 219 -5.33 -21.07 -4.01
N ARG A 220 -6.29 -21.29 -3.10
CA ARG A 220 -7.64 -20.75 -3.26
C ARG A 220 -7.65 -19.22 -3.31
N THR A 221 -6.78 -18.58 -2.55
CA THR A 221 -6.66 -17.12 -2.52
C THR A 221 -6.03 -16.58 -3.80
N LEU A 222 -5.04 -17.28 -4.37
CA LEU A 222 -4.45 -16.92 -5.66
C LEU A 222 -5.49 -17.00 -6.80
N GLU A 223 -6.39 -17.99 -6.78
CA GLU A 223 -7.50 -18.08 -7.73
C GLU A 223 -8.47 -16.89 -7.63
N ILE A 224 -8.70 -16.37 -6.43
CA ILE A 224 -9.53 -15.17 -6.21
C ILE A 224 -8.86 -13.96 -6.87
N GLU A 225 -7.56 -13.76 -6.64
CA GLU A 225 -6.84 -12.64 -7.28
C GLU A 225 -6.82 -12.78 -8.80
N TYR A 226 -6.58 -13.99 -9.33
CA TYR A 226 -6.65 -14.25 -10.76
C TYR A 226 -8.04 -13.91 -11.33
N SER A 227 -9.10 -14.31 -10.63
CA SER A 227 -10.48 -13.98 -11.00
C SER A 227 -10.74 -12.47 -11.00
N PHE A 228 -10.12 -11.70 -10.11
CA PHE A 228 -10.19 -10.25 -10.14
C PHE A 228 -9.59 -9.65 -11.42
N TRP A 229 -8.43 -10.15 -11.86
CA TRP A 229 -7.77 -9.70 -13.09
C TRP A 229 -8.55 -10.09 -14.35
N MET A 230 -9.12 -11.30 -14.35
CA MET A 230 -9.89 -11.86 -15.47
C MET A 230 -11.37 -11.43 -15.49
N SER A 231 -11.84 -10.66 -14.51
CA SER A 231 -13.24 -10.26 -14.45
C SER A 231 -13.58 -9.21 -15.52
N PRO A 232 -14.51 -9.48 -16.46
CA PRO A 232 -14.96 -8.50 -17.44
C PRO A 232 -15.66 -7.30 -16.79
N ALA A 233 -16.36 -7.53 -15.67
CA ALA A 233 -17.06 -6.50 -14.88
C ALA A 233 -16.11 -5.45 -14.27
N ASN A 234 -14.80 -5.68 -14.36
CA ASN A 234 -13.76 -4.82 -13.84
C ASN A 234 -13.03 -4.02 -14.93
N SER A 235 -13.47 -4.09 -16.19
CA SER A 235 -12.90 -3.37 -17.35
C SER A 235 -11.39 -3.58 -17.54
N ARG A 236 -10.87 -4.68 -17.00
CA ARG A 236 -9.45 -5.07 -17.01
C ARG A 236 -9.13 -6.03 -18.15
N VAL A 237 -10.08 -6.85 -18.58
CA VAL A 237 -9.93 -7.72 -19.76
C VAL A 237 -10.29 -6.92 -21.02
N VAL A 238 -9.42 -6.98 -22.02
CA VAL A 238 -9.61 -6.38 -23.34
C VAL A 238 -9.43 -7.45 -24.41
N ALA A 239 -10.40 -7.54 -25.32
CA ALA A 239 -10.28 -8.37 -26.51
C ALA A 239 -9.53 -7.59 -27.59
N ILE A 240 -8.37 -8.11 -28.01
CA ILE A 240 -7.53 -7.49 -29.03
C ILE A 240 -7.58 -8.36 -30.30
N PRO A 241 -7.95 -7.81 -31.46
CA PRO A 241 -7.91 -8.56 -32.71
C PRO A 241 -6.47 -8.92 -33.08
N VAL A 242 -6.25 -10.16 -33.54
CA VAL A 242 -4.93 -10.59 -33.98
C VAL A 242 -4.66 -10.01 -35.38
N PRO A 243 -3.55 -9.25 -35.57
CA PRO A 243 -3.22 -8.70 -36.87
C PRO A 243 -3.15 -9.81 -37.94
N ASN A 244 -3.75 -9.56 -39.10
CA ASN A 244 -3.76 -10.47 -40.25
C ASN A 244 -4.51 -11.81 -40.06
N ILE A 245 -5.32 -11.96 -39.01
CA ILE A 245 -6.19 -13.13 -38.82
C ILE A 245 -7.64 -12.68 -38.58
N ASN A 246 -8.46 -12.76 -39.63
CA ASN A 246 -9.87 -12.37 -39.56
C ASN A 246 -10.65 -13.22 -38.55
N GLY A 247 -11.40 -12.54 -37.67
CA GLY A 247 -12.29 -13.19 -36.70
C GLY A 247 -11.59 -13.76 -35.46
N VAL A 248 -10.27 -13.58 -35.31
CA VAL A 248 -9.54 -14.05 -34.11
C VAL A 248 -9.22 -12.89 -33.19
N THR A 249 -9.62 -13.01 -31.93
CA THR A 249 -9.32 -12.07 -30.84
C THR A 249 -8.61 -12.80 -29.69
N VAL A 250 -7.65 -12.14 -29.06
CA VAL A 250 -7.02 -12.59 -27.82
C VAL A 250 -7.45 -11.72 -26.65
N GLU A 251 -7.69 -12.33 -25.50
CA GLU A 251 -7.98 -11.61 -24.26
C GLU A 251 -6.67 -11.29 -23.54
N LEU A 252 -6.44 -10.00 -23.26
CA LEU A 252 -5.32 -9.53 -22.45
C LEU A 252 -5.83 -8.68 -21.30
N ASN A 253 -4.97 -8.44 -20.30
CA ASN A 253 -5.29 -7.55 -19.19
C ASN A 253 -4.65 -6.17 -19.39
N ARG A 254 -5.31 -5.12 -18.90
CA ARG A 254 -4.77 -3.77 -18.74
C ARG A 254 -4.86 -3.31 -17.29
N TYR A 255 -3.98 -2.38 -16.91
CA TYR A 255 -4.14 -1.66 -15.65
C TYR A 255 -5.35 -0.73 -15.73
N TYR A 256 -6.23 -0.83 -14.73
CA TYR A 256 -7.43 -0.03 -14.66
C TYR A 256 -7.82 0.25 -13.21
N SER A 257 -8.25 1.47 -12.94
CA SER A 257 -8.88 1.91 -11.70
C SER A 257 -10.29 2.38 -12.04
N LYS A 258 -11.28 1.99 -11.22
CA LYS A 258 -12.67 2.45 -11.38
C LYS A 258 -12.87 3.87 -10.85
N ASP A 259 -11.96 4.34 -10.01
CA ASP A 259 -12.01 5.66 -9.42
C ASP A 259 -11.69 6.73 -10.47
N ASN A 260 -12.60 7.69 -10.61
CA ASN A 260 -12.50 8.82 -11.52
C ASN A 260 -12.33 10.15 -10.78
N THR A 261 -11.97 10.10 -9.49
CA THR A 261 -11.67 11.25 -8.66
C THR A 261 -10.16 11.44 -8.49
N PRO A 262 -9.69 12.66 -8.14
CA PRO A 262 -8.27 12.89 -7.84
C PRO A 262 -7.77 11.96 -6.74
N ARG A 263 -6.59 11.35 -6.94
CA ARG A 263 -6.00 10.44 -5.96
C ARG A 263 -5.78 11.16 -4.63
N PRO A 264 -6.26 10.65 -3.48
CA PRO A 264 -6.12 11.36 -2.21
C PRO A 264 -4.68 11.67 -1.82
N GLU A 265 -3.74 10.79 -2.14
CA GLU A 265 -2.31 10.97 -1.86
C GLU A 265 -1.58 11.90 -2.85
N SER A 266 -2.26 12.33 -3.92
CA SER A 266 -1.75 13.20 -4.99
C SER A 266 -2.85 14.15 -5.50
N TYR A 267 -3.70 14.61 -4.58
CA TYR A 267 -4.99 15.22 -4.92
C TYR A 267 -4.81 16.50 -5.73
N ARG A 268 -3.91 17.38 -5.27
CA ARG A 268 -3.63 18.64 -5.96
C ARG A 268 -2.94 18.41 -7.30
N GLU A 269 -2.03 17.46 -7.34
CA GLU A 269 -1.30 17.10 -8.55
C GLU A 269 -2.27 16.67 -9.64
N ASP A 270 -3.21 15.79 -9.31
CA ASP A 270 -4.24 15.31 -10.23
C ASP A 270 -5.20 16.42 -10.67
N LEU A 271 -5.64 17.30 -9.76
CA LEU A 271 -6.45 18.46 -10.12
C LEU A 271 -5.73 19.37 -11.11
N ASN A 272 -4.48 19.73 -10.81
CA ASN A 272 -3.68 20.59 -11.67
C ASN A 272 -3.45 19.95 -13.06
N THR A 273 -3.23 18.63 -13.12
CA THR A 273 -3.11 17.92 -14.40
C THR A 273 -4.43 17.90 -15.17
N SER A 274 -5.57 17.76 -14.49
CA SER A 274 -6.89 17.75 -15.13
C SER A 274 -7.36 19.13 -15.62
N GLU A 275 -6.98 20.19 -14.92
CA GLU A 275 -7.32 21.58 -15.23
C GLU A 275 -6.35 22.21 -16.24
N ALA A 276 -5.21 21.56 -16.51
CA ALA A 276 -4.25 22.03 -17.50
C ALA A 276 -4.88 22.00 -18.92
N PRO A 277 -4.88 23.13 -19.66
CA PRO A 277 -5.42 23.17 -21.02
C PRO A 277 -4.64 22.20 -21.94
N HIS A 278 -5.29 21.08 -22.25
CA HIS A 278 -5.02 20.07 -23.29
C HIS A 278 -3.55 19.89 -23.77
N ILE A 279 -2.84 18.94 -23.16
CA ILE A 279 -1.67 18.29 -23.79
C ILE A 279 -2.11 17.17 -24.77
N PHE A 280 -3.39 16.77 -24.79
CA PHE A 280 -3.90 15.68 -25.63
C PHE A 280 -4.67 16.15 -26.87
N ARG A 281 -4.10 17.07 -27.66
CA ARG A 281 -4.65 17.38 -29.00
C ARG A 281 -4.04 16.57 -30.15
N GLU A 282 -3.04 15.74 -29.90
CA GLU A 282 -2.42 14.91 -30.94
C GLU A 282 -1.99 13.55 -30.36
N ILE A 283 -2.89 12.58 -30.33
CA ILE A 283 -2.58 11.13 -30.50
C ILE A 283 -3.73 10.52 -31.29
#